data_AF-A0A9N8DER2-F1
#
_entry.id   AF-A0A9N8DER2-F1
#
_cell.length_a   1.000
_cell.length_b   1.000
_cell.length_c   1.000
_cell.angle_alpha   90.00
_cell.angle_beta   90.00
_cell.angle_gamma   90.00
#
_symmetry.space_group_name_H-M   'P 1'
#
loop_
_entity.id
_entity.type
_entity.pdbx_description
1 polymer ?
#
loop_
_entity_poly.entity_id
_entity_poly.type
_entity_poly.pdbx_seq_one_letter_code
_entity_poly.pdbx_strand_id
1 'polypeptide(L)'
;MPFSTPVATSSNGIIVAIRHGNSANVYSYEAYHELNVKTKNWEDLISGETFNRKTDVWILNDPDDLKIQKRRDINTLYHIQHQRQLGANKQQTSNIRHSVTASRISDKMKKNDNNNTKKRSSSSDNNLQQEGKRCHRRLKKKGYVRMELSTGAYLVLEIHCDYVPRTVTNIIKLCQEKKYNGSLFHRLIKKFMIQGGKPPKNSRDRHY
;
A
#
# COMPACT_ATOMS: atom_id res chain seq x y z
N MET A 1 38.40 -13.35 -25.37
CA MET A 1 37.34 -12.32 -25.40
C MET A 1 36.04 -12.97 -24.94
N PRO A 2 35.41 -12.55 -23.84
CA PRO A 2 34.14 -13.15 -23.45
C PRO A 2 33.00 -12.43 -24.17
N PHE A 3 32.28 -13.17 -25.02
CA PHE A 3 30.98 -12.76 -25.52
C PHE A 3 29.97 -12.80 -24.36
N SER A 4 29.52 -11.63 -23.93
CA SER A 4 28.36 -11.48 -23.04
C SER A 4 27.11 -11.62 -23.90
N THR A 5 26.43 -12.76 -23.82
CA THR A 5 25.05 -12.86 -24.33
C THR A 5 24.15 -12.04 -23.41
N PRO A 6 23.43 -11.02 -23.91
CA PRO A 6 22.41 -10.37 -23.11
C PRO A 6 21.34 -11.42 -22.77
N VAL A 7 21.08 -11.59 -21.48
CA VAL A 7 19.93 -12.32 -20.97
C VAL A 7 18.71 -11.69 -21.62
N ALA A 8 18.07 -12.42 -22.54
CA ALA A 8 16.76 -12.07 -23.05
C ALA A 8 15.79 -12.09 -21.87
N THR A 9 15.57 -10.93 -21.24
CA THR A 9 14.37 -10.73 -20.45
C THR A 9 13.23 -10.80 -21.45
N SER A 10 12.54 -11.94 -21.48
CA SER A 10 11.26 -12.05 -22.15
C SER A 10 10.41 -10.84 -21.78
N SER A 11 9.97 -10.08 -22.77
CA SER A 11 9.15 -8.85 -22.73
C SER A 11 7.81 -8.97 -21.98
N ASN A 12 7.56 -10.12 -21.34
CA ASN A 12 6.31 -10.57 -20.72
C ASN A 12 5.85 -9.73 -19.52
N GLY A 13 6.58 -8.70 -19.11
CA GLY A 13 6.28 -7.87 -17.95
C GLY A 13 5.89 -6.42 -18.25
N ILE A 14 5.99 -5.98 -19.51
CA ILE A 14 5.68 -4.61 -19.89
C ILE A 14 4.18 -4.54 -20.22
N ILE A 15 3.49 -3.64 -19.50
CA ILE A 15 2.06 -3.46 -19.61
C ILE A 15 1.81 -2.09 -20.24
N VAL A 16 0.86 -2.00 -21.16
CA VAL A 16 0.46 -0.77 -21.83
C VAL A 16 -0.98 -0.45 -21.46
N ALA A 17 -1.25 0.78 -21.04
CA ALA A 17 -2.60 1.27 -20.81
C ALA A 17 -2.96 2.30 -21.89
N ILE A 18 -4.09 2.11 -22.57
CA ILE A 18 -4.68 3.04 -23.53
C ILE A 18 -5.80 3.79 -22.82
N ARG A 19 -5.65 5.10 -22.67
CA ARG A 19 -6.55 5.96 -21.92
C ARG A 19 -7.67 6.51 -22.79
N HIS A 20 -8.90 6.39 -22.28
CA HIS A 20 -10.12 7.02 -22.80
C HIS A 20 -10.78 7.82 -21.69
N GLY A 21 -10.68 9.16 -21.75
CA GLY A 21 -11.25 10.04 -20.73
C GLY A 21 -10.73 9.72 -19.32
N ASN A 22 -11.60 9.20 -18.45
CA ASN A 22 -11.26 8.86 -17.05
C ASN A 22 -10.98 7.36 -16.82
N SER A 23 -10.97 6.55 -17.88
CA SER A 23 -10.73 5.11 -17.84
C SER A 23 -9.57 4.73 -18.77
N ALA A 24 -9.01 3.54 -18.61
CA ALA A 24 -8.00 3.02 -19.52
C ALA A 24 -8.12 1.50 -19.65
N ASN A 25 -7.97 1.00 -20.88
CA ASN A 25 -7.87 -0.43 -21.16
C ASN A 25 -6.39 -0.85 -21.11
N VAL A 26 -6.14 -2.04 -20.58
CA VAL A 26 -4.79 -2.52 -20.26
C VAL A 26 -4.44 -3.74 -21.09
N TYR A 27 -3.29 -3.70 -21.73
CA TYR A 27 -2.80 -4.71 -22.67
C TYR A 27 -1.36 -5.09 -22.35
N SER A 28 -0.95 -6.28 -22.82
CA SER A 28 0.47 -6.58 -22.95
C SER A 28 1.11 -5.67 -24.00
N TYR A 29 2.36 -5.27 -23.79
CA TYR A 29 3.11 -4.51 -24.79
C TYR A 29 3.15 -5.19 -26.16
N GLU A 30 3.24 -6.53 -26.18
CA GLU A 30 3.26 -7.32 -27.41
C GLU A 30 1.98 -7.13 -28.22
N ALA A 31 0.80 -7.36 -27.62
CA ALA A 31 -0.48 -7.14 -28.29
C ALA A 31 -0.63 -5.71 -28.86
N TYR A 32 -0.28 -4.69 -28.08
CA TYR A 32 -0.30 -3.29 -28.55
C TYR A 32 0.68 -3.07 -29.71
N HIS A 33 1.90 -3.59 -29.61
CA HIS A 33 2.91 -3.42 -30.64
C HIS A 33 2.52 -4.13 -31.95
N GLU A 34 1.98 -5.34 -31.86
CA GLU A 34 1.64 -6.14 -33.04
C GLU A 34 0.36 -5.69 -33.73
N LEU A 35 -0.69 -5.40 -32.95
CA LEU A 35 -2.01 -5.12 -33.51
C LEU A 35 -2.27 -3.64 -33.75
N ASN A 36 -1.55 -2.74 -33.07
CA ASN A 36 -1.67 -1.29 -33.29
C ASN A 36 -0.44 -0.70 -33.99
N VAL A 37 0.77 -0.94 -33.48
CA VAL A 37 1.97 -0.25 -33.98
C VAL A 37 2.42 -0.78 -35.34
N LYS A 38 2.56 -2.11 -35.50
CA LYS A 38 3.00 -2.73 -36.77
C LYS A 38 2.01 -2.48 -37.91
N THR A 39 0.72 -2.56 -37.61
CA THR A 39 -0.40 -2.38 -38.57
C THR A 39 -0.73 -0.90 -38.83
N LYS A 40 -0.18 0.02 -38.03
CA LYS A 40 -0.56 1.45 -38.01
C LYS A 40 -2.04 1.69 -37.70
N ASN A 41 -2.65 0.78 -36.94
CA ASN A 41 -4.03 0.90 -36.48
C ASN A 41 -4.08 1.58 -35.11
N TRP A 42 -4.61 2.80 -35.02
CA TRP A 42 -4.68 3.58 -33.78
C TRP A 42 -6.06 3.55 -33.14
N GLU A 43 -6.74 2.42 -33.25
CA GLU A 43 -8.02 2.13 -32.61
C GLU A 43 -7.83 1.13 -31.48
N ASP A 44 -8.48 1.40 -30.35
CA ASP A 44 -8.39 0.54 -29.19
C ASP A 44 -9.03 -0.83 -29.47
N LEU A 45 -8.35 -1.90 -29.07
CA LEU A 45 -8.69 -3.29 -29.41
C LEU A 45 -10.03 -3.75 -28.82
N ILE A 46 -10.46 -3.14 -27.70
CA ILE A 46 -11.72 -3.49 -27.02
C ILE A 46 -12.83 -2.49 -27.36
N SER A 47 -12.56 -1.18 -27.33
CA SER A 47 -13.61 -0.17 -27.52
C SER A 47 -13.78 0.29 -28.97
N GLY A 48 -12.80 0.07 -29.85
CA GLY A 48 -12.79 0.61 -31.21
C GLY A 48 -12.61 2.12 -31.27
N GLU A 49 -12.36 2.78 -30.13
CA GLU A 49 -12.16 4.23 -30.09
C GLU A 49 -10.74 4.57 -30.57
N THR A 50 -10.65 5.58 -31.44
CA THR A 50 -9.34 6.08 -31.89
C THR A 50 -8.60 6.74 -30.73
N PHE A 51 -7.31 6.44 -30.59
CA PHE A 51 -6.46 7.02 -29.54
C PHE A 51 -5.18 7.61 -30.13
N ASN A 52 -4.61 8.60 -29.46
CA ASN A 52 -3.34 9.20 -29.86
C ASN A 52 -2.16 8.54 -29.14
N ARG A 53 -1.23 7.99 -29.94
CA ARG A 53 -0.03 7.30 -29.47
C ARG A 53 0.79 8.10 -28.43
N LYS A 54 0.86 9.42 -28.55
CA LYS A 54 1.74 10.25 -27.70
C LYS A 54 1.09 10.67 -26.38
N THR A 55 -0.23 10.85 -26.37
CA THR A 55 -0.94 11.41 -25.21
C THR A 55 -1.64 10.31 -24.40
N ASP A 56 -2.16 9.30 -25.08
CA ASP A 56 -3.14 8.38 -24.51
C ASP A 56 -2.55 7.01 -24.18
N VAL A 57 -1.33 6.73 -24.65
CA VAL A 57 -0.62 5.47 -24.40
C VAL A 57 0.35 5.64 -23.24
N TRP A 58 0.14 4.87 -22.18
CA TRP A 58 1.02 4.83 -21.03
C TRP A 58 1.68 3.46 -20.91
N ILE A 59 3.00 3.43 -20.97
CA ILE A 59 3.77 2.21 -20.72
C ILE A 59 4.00 2.10 -19.21
N LEU A 60 3.30 1.15 -18.60
CA LEU A 60 3.39 0.83 -17.19
C LEU A 60 4.52 -0.19 -17.00
N ASN A 61 5.45 0.17 -16.12
CA ASN A 61 6.58 -0.67 -15.77
C ASN A 61 7.59 -0.92 -16.91
N ASP A 62 7.96 0.13 -17.63
CA ASP A 62 9.10 0.08 -18.53
C ASP A 62 10.41 0.01 -17.72
N PRO A 63 11.20 -1.09 -17.81
CA PRO A 63 12.49 -1.17 -17.15
C PRO A 63 13.52 -0.23 -17.80
N ASP A 64 13.38 0.16 -19.07
CA ASP A 64 14.39 0.91 -19.83
C ASP A 64 14.16 2.43 -19.82
N ASP A 65 13.01 2.90 -19.33
CA ASP A 65 12.75 4.33 -19.20
C ASP A 65 13.57 4.94 -18.05
N LEU A 66 14.65 5.63 -18.42
CA LEU A 66 15.53 6.42 -17.55
C LEU A 66 14.75 7.38 -16.62
N LYS A 67 13.59 7.91 -17.03
CA LYS A 67 12.77 8.80 -16.19
C LYS A 67 12.06 8.02 -15.08
N ILE A 68 11.54 6.84 -15.40
CA ILE A 68 10.86 5.96 -14.45
C ILE A 68 11.89 5.36 -13.48
N GLN A 69 13.08 4.96 -13.97
CA GLN A 69 14.19 4.52 -13.12
C GLN A 69 14.60 5.58 -12.10
N LYS A 70 14.76 6.85 -12.52
CA LYS A 70 15.08 7.97 -11.60
C LYS A 70 13.99 8.22 -10.55
N ARG A 71 12.71 8.00 -10.89
CA ARG A 71 11.61 8.10 -9.92
C ARG A 71 11.55 6.91 -8.95
N ARG A 72 12.11 5.76 -9.34
CA ARG A 72 12.23 4.56 -8.50
C ARG A 72 13.50 4.55 -7.64
N ASP A 73 14.49 5.39 -7.96
CA ASP A 73 15.67 5.55 -7.11
C ASP A 73 15.24 6.02 -5.71
N ILE A 74 15.57 5.20 -4.73
CA ILE A 74 15.31 5.41 -3.32
C ILE A 74 15.88 6.77 -2.87
N ASN A 75 17.00 7.21 -3.45
CA ASN A 75 17.63 8.48 -3.10
C ASN A 75 16.83 9.70 -3.54
N THR A 76 15.99 9.57 -4.56
CA THR A 76 15.16 10.66 -5.12
C THR A 76 13.80 10.78 -4.42
N LEU A 77 13.47 9.84 -3.52
CA LEU A 77 12.25 9.91 -2.74
C LEU A 77 12.27 11.12 -1.79
N TYR A 78 11.24 11.97 -1.90
CA TYR A 78 11.09 13.23 -1.15
C TYR A 78 11.40 13.08 0.36
N HIS A 79 10.83 12.06 1.00
CA HIS A 79 11.02 11.81 2.43
C HIS A 79 12.44 11.38 2.81
N ILE A 80 13.17 10.73 1.89
CA ILE A 80 14.56 10.31 2.13
C ILE A 80 15.49 11.51 1.98
N GLN A 81 15.22 12.39 1.01
CA GLN A 81 15.98 13.63 0.84
C GLN A 81 15.77 14.59 2.01
N HIS A 82 14.52 14.79 2.44
CA HIS A 82 14.19 15.71 3.55
C HIS A 82 14.70 15.17 4.89
N GLN A 83 14.67 13.85 5.10
CA GLN A 83 15.24 13.24 6.30
C GLN A 83 16.78 13.37 6.35
N ARG A 84 17.48 13.29 5.20
CA ARG A 84 18.94 13.53 5.15
C ARG A 84 19.30 14.99 5.45
N GLN A 85 18.57 15.96 4.89
CA GLN A 85 18.82 17.39 5.15
C GLN A 85 18.61 17.75 6.63
N LEU A 86 17.57 17.21 7.27
CA LEU A 86 17.33 17.42 8.70
C LEU A 86 18.38 16.74 9.59
N GLY A 87 19.00 15.64 9.11
CA GLY A 87 20.07 14.93 9.82
C GLY A 87 21.47 15.54 9.65
N ALA A 88 21.71 16.33 8.59
CA ALA A 88 23.02 16.90 8.28
C ALA A 88 23.49 18.01 9.26
N ASN A 89 22.58 18.60 10.05
CA ASN A 89 22.90 19.62 11.05
C ASN A 89 23.24 19.06 12.46
N LYS A 90 23.33 17.74 12.64
CA LYS A 90 23.91 17.13 13.85
C LYS A 90 25.31 16.64 13.54
N GLN A 91 26.30 17.38 14.05
CA GLN A 91 27.71 17.02 13.96
C GLN A 91 27.94 15.59 14.47
N GLN A 92 28.68 14.84 13.65
CA GLN A 92 29.03 13.45 13.81
C GLN A 92 30.04 13.26 14.95
N THR A 93 29.78 12.30 15.83
CA THR A 93 30.85 11.53 16.46
C THR A 93 30.65 10.06 16.09
N SER A 94 31.76 9.40 15.74
CA SER A 94 31.95 8.02 15.25
C SER A 94 31.89 7.82 13.72
N ASN A 95 33.03 7.35 13.19
CA ASN A 95 33.34 7.04 11.78
C ASN A 95 32.60 5.79 11.23
N ILE A 96 31.35 5.55 11.63
CA ILE A 96 30.60 4.37 11.19
C ILE A 96 29.52 4.81 10.20
N ARG A 97 29.68 4.43 8.93
CA ARG A 97 28.66 4.62 7.89
C ARG A 97 27.44 3.73 8.21
N HIS A 98 26.45 4.27 8.90
CA HIS A 98 25.19 3.57 9.13
C HIS A 98 24.29 3.64 7.88
N SER A 99 23.71 2.50 7.48
CA SER A 99 22.68 2.48 6.45
C SER A 99 21.44 3.26 6.91
N VAL A 100 20.65 3.80 5.98
CA VAL A 100 19.45 4.61 6.29
C VAL A 100 18.47 3.86 7.21
N THR A 101 18.42 2.53 7.11
CA THR A 101 17.65 1.65 8.00
C THR A 101 18.26 1.59 9.40
N ALA A 102 19.59 1.48 9.51
CA ALA A 102 20.30 1.46 10.78
C ALA A 102 20.15 2.80 11.54
N SER A 103 20.16 3.95 10.85
CA SER A 103 19.93 5.26 11.49
C SER A 103 18.52 5.39 12.09
N ARG A 104 17.49 4.86 11.44
CA ARG A 104 16.12 4.86 11.97
C ARG A 104 15.97 3.99 13.22
N ILE A 105 16.71 2.88 13.28
CA ILE A 105 16.74 1.99 14.43
C ILE A 105 17.44 2.68 15.61
N SER A 106 18.57 3.33 15.38
CA SER A 106 19.30 4.05 16.43
C SER A 106 18.53 5.26 16.98
N ASP A 107 17.79 5.99 16.16
CA ASP A 107 16.97 7.12 16.62
C ASP A 107 15.75 6.65 17.43
N LYS A 108 15.18 5.50 17.09
CA LYS A 108 14.13 4.85 17.89
C LYS A 108 14.65 4.35 19.23
N MET A 109 15.88 3.82 19.27
CA MET A 109 16.52 3.35 20.50
C MET A 109 16.84 4.53 21.45
N LYS A 110 17.41 5.62 20.96
CA LYS A 110 17.70 6.82 21.77
C LYS A 110 16.44 7.48 22.37
N LYS A 111 15.30 7.40 21.68
CA LYS A 111 14.04 7.96 22.19
C LYS A 111 13.40 7.11 23.30
N ASN A 112 13.78 5.83 23.40
CA ASN A 112 13.32 4.94 24.46
C ASN A 112 14.12 5.12 25.77
N ASP A 113 15.38 5.53 25.72
CA ASP A 113 16.19 5.71 26.93
C ASP A 113 15.75 6.90 27.78
N ASN A 114 15.22 7.97 27.19
CA ASN A 114 14.76 9.16 27.95
C ASN A 114 13.38 8.99 28.62
N ASN A 115 12.62 7.94 28.27
CA ASN A 115 11.32 7.68 28.89
C ASN A 115 11.39 6.61 30.00
N ASN A 116 12.58 6.04 30.27
CA ASN A 116 12.73 4.84 31.10
C ASN A 116 13.33 5.08 32.49
N THR A 117 13.42 6.34 32.95
CA THR A 117 13.71 6.66 34.36
C THR A 117 12.45 6.75 35.23
N LYS A 118 11.25 6.51 34.68
CA LYS A 118 9.99 6.56 35.43
C LYS A 118 9.02 5.41 35.10
N LYS A 119 9.50 4.17 35.19
CA LYS A 119 8.77 2.97 35.68
C LYS A 119 9.56 1.72 35.34
N ARG A 120 10.31 1.20 36.31
CA ARG A 120 10.75 -0.20 36.34
C ARG A 120 9.70 -1.05 37.05
N SER A 121 9.72 -2.34 36.69
CA SER A 121 8.95 -3.51 37.18
C SER A 121 7.67 -3.77 36.36
N SER A 122 7.49 -4.89 35.66
CA SER A 122 8.24 -6.15 35.62
C SER A 122 7.92 -6.93 34.33
N SER A 123 8.98 -7.44 33.71
CA SER A 123 9.12 -8.74 33.03
C SER A 123 7.84 -9.45 32.51
N SER A 124 7.60 -9.45 31.18
CA SER A 124 7.14 -10.61 30.38
C SER A 124 6.93 -10.34 28.87
N ASP A 125 7.74 -9.51 28.21
CA ASP A 125 7.47 -9.11 26.80
C ASP A 125 8.33 -9.81 25.73
N ASN A 126 8.73 -11.06 25.97
CA ASN A 126 9.42 -11.88 24.96
C ASN A 126 8.53 -12.92 24.25
N ASN A 127 7.20 -12.89 24.43
CA ASN A 127 6.32 -13.93 23.86
C ASN A 127 5.42 -13.49 22.69
N LEU A 128 5.35 -12.20 22.34
CA LEU A 128 4.40 -11.70 21.33
C LEU A 128 4.74 -12.03 19.86
N GLN A 129 5.91 -12.60 19.56
CA GLN A 129 6.25 -13.01 18.20
C GLN A 129 6.01 -14.52 17.93
N GLN A 130 5.84 -15.34 18.96
CA GLN A 130 5.47 -16.77 18.79
C GLN A 130 3.95 -17.01 18.85
N GLU A 131 3.18 -16.13 19.47
CA GLU A 131 1.71 -16.24 19.60
C GLU A 131 0.95 -16.08 18.25
N GLY A 132 1.54 -15.37 17.28
CA GLY A 132 0.90 -15.13 15.97
C GLY A 132 0.72 -16.38 15.10
N LYS A 133 1.45 -17.46 15.37
CA LYS A 133 1.30 -18.76 14.65
C LYS A 133 0.52 -19.80 15.46
N ARG A 134 0.30 -19.58 16.77
CA ARG A 134 -0.37 -20.56 17.65
C ARG A 134 -1.87 -20.32 17.83
N CYS A 135 -2.38 -19.09 17.66
CA CYS A 135 -3.82 -18.82 17.87
C CYS A 135 -4.73 -19.25 16.70
N HIS A 136 -4.18 -19.46 15.49
CA HIS A 136 -4.95 -19.71 14.27
C HIS A 136 -5.55 -21.12 14.19
N ARG A 137 -5.15 -22.04 15.08
CA ARG A 137 -5.48 -23.46 14.95
C ARG A 137 -6.87 -23.86 15.51
N ARG A 138 -7.63 -22.97 16.15
CA ARG A 138 -8.88 -23.35 16.86
C ARG A 138 -10.03 -22.33 16.90
N LEU A 139 -10.15 -21.41 15.95
CA LEU A 139 -11.37 -20.58 15.84
C LEU A 139 -12.41 -21.29 14.95
N LYS A 140 -12.98 -22.41 15.44
CA LYS A 140 -14.11 -23.09 14.76
C LYS A 140 -15.47 -22.44 15.03
N LYS A 141 -15.49 -21.36 15.81
CA LYS A 141 -16.74 -20.70 16.24
C LYS A 141 -17.02 -19.51 15.32
N LYS A 142 -18.29 -19.38 14.92
CA LYS A 142 -18.80 -18.20 14.22
C LYS A 142 -18.68 -16.97 15.12
N GLY A 143 -18.16 -15.88 14.57
CA GLY A 143 -18.11 -14.58 15.23
C GLY A 143 -19.31 -13.74 14.84
N TYR A 144 -19.83 -12.92 15.75
CA TYR A 144 -20.89 -11.96 15.45
C TYR A 144 -20.44 -10.56 15.80
N VAL A 145 -20.67 -9.60 14.89
CA VAL A 145 -20.40 -8.18 15.11
C VAL A 145 -21.69 -7.40 14.91
N ARG A 146 -22.05 -6.61 15.91
CA ARG A 146 -23.19 -5.70 15.86
C ARG A 146 -22.68 -4.28 15.60
N MET A 147 -23.21 -3.65 14.57
CA MET A 147 -22.99 -2.26 14.25
C MET A 147 -24.29 -1.48 14.47
N GLU A 148 -24.19 -0.38 15.21
CA GLU A 148 -25.29 0.57 15.37
C GLU A 148 -25.14 1.68 14.31
N LEU A 149 -26.23 1.94 13.58
CA LEU A 149 -26.29 3.00 12.58
C LEU A 149 -26.83 4.28 13.19
N SER A 150 -26.57 5.42 12.53
CA SER A 150 -27.10 6.73 12.95
C SER A 150 -28.63 6.80 12.95
N THR A 151 -29.31 5.91 12.24
CA THR A 151 -30.78 5.80 12.23
C THR A 151 -31.34 5.08 13.46
N GLY A 152 -30.49 4.59 14.37
CA GLY A 152 -30.88 3.76 15.51
C GLY A 152 -31.10 2.28 15.15
N ALA A 153 -30.93 1.91 13.89
CA ALA A 153 -30.99 0.52 13.44
C ALA A 153 -29.71 -0.24 13.77
N TYR A 154 -29.83 -1.58 13.86
CA TYR A 154 -28.70 -2.47 14.09
C TYR A 154 -28.43 -3.37 12.89
N LEU A 155 -27.18 -3.41 12.45
CA LEU A 155 -26.69 -4.36 11.46
C LEU A 155 -25.87 -5.44 12.18
N VAL A 156 -26.29 -6.69 12.06
CA VAL A 156 -25.58 -7.84 12.65
C VAL A 156 -24.87 -8.60 11.53
N LEU A 157 -23.55 -8.74 11.67
CA LEU A 157 -22.67 -9.40 10.71
C LEU A 157 -22.16 -10.70 11.30
N GLU A 158 -22.39 -11.81 10.60
CA GLU A 158 -21.73 -13.09 10.89
C GLU A 158 -20.34 -13.11 10.24
N ILE A 159 -19.32 -13.47 11.01
CA ILE A 159 -17.93 -13.54 10.59
C ILE A 159 -17.46 -14.99 10.67
N HIS A 160 -16.99 -15.48 9.52
CA HIS A 160 -16.39 -16.81 9.38
C HIS A 160 -14.93 -16.81 9.84
N CYS A 161 -14.72 -17.08 11.14
CA CYS A 161 -13.41 -17.04 11.79
C CYS A 161 -12.44 -18.14 11.31
N ASP A 162 -12.99 -19.21 10.75
CA ASP A 162 -12.30 -20.36 10.18
C ASP A 162 -11.61 -20.04 8.85
N TYR A 163 -12.25 -19.25 7.98
CA TYR A 163 -11.70 -18.92 6.66
C TYR A 163 -10.75 -17.71 6.70
N VAL A 164 -11.06 -16.69 7.49
CA VAL A 164 -10.31 -15.41 7.50
C VAL A 164 -9.81 -14.99 8.90
N PRO A 165 -9.08 -15.85 9.62
CA PRO A 165 -8.74 -15.65 11.03
C PRO A 165 -7.95 -14.35 11.30
N ARG A 166 -7.02 -13.97 10.42
CA ARG A 166 -6.26 -12.73 10.55
C ARG A 166 -7.15 -11.49 10.49
N THR A 167 -8.10 -11.49 9.55
CA THR A 167 -9.06 -10.39 9.38
C THR A 167 -9.96 -10.27 10.60
N VAL A 168 -10.44 -11.41 11.13
CA VAL A 168 -11.27 -11.44 12.34
C VAL A 168 -10.53 -10.85 13.53
N THR A 169 -9.30 -11.27 13.78
CA THR A 169 -8.49 -10.72 14.87
C THR A 169 -8.33 -9.21 14.74
N ASN A 170 -8.11 -8.71 13.52
CA ASN A 170 -7.99 -7.28 13.28
C ASN A 170 -9.32 -6.54 13.53
N ILE A 171 -10.44 -7.07 13.05
CA ILE A 171 -11.78 -6.50 13.29
C ILE A 171 -12.06 -6.40 14.79
N ILE A 172 -11.88 -7.51 15.52
CA ILE A 172 -12.13 -7.56 16.97
C ILE A 172 -11.26 -6.53 17.69
N LYS A 173 -9.97 -6.46 17.36
CA LYS A 173 -9.05 -5.49 17.94
C LYS A 173 -9.50 -4.04 17.70
N LEU A 174 -9.88 -3.71 16.46
CA LEU A 174 -10.34 -2.38 16.09
C LEU A 174 -11.68 -2.02 16.77
N CYS A 175 -12.56 -3.00 16.98
CA CYS A 175 -13.80 -2.84 17.75
C CYS A 175 -13.52 -2.58 19.24
N GLN A 176 -12.60 -3.33 19.86
CA GLN A 176 -12.19 -3.11 21.26
C GLN A 176 -11.57 -1.72 21.46
N GLU A 177 -10.78 -1.27 20.49
CA GLU A 177 -10.21 0.08 20.48
C GLU A 177 -11.20 1.17 20.02
N LYS A 178 -12.48 0.82 19.79
CA LYS A 178 -13.57 1.73 19.35
C LYS A 178 -13.22 2.56 18.11
N LYS A 179 -12.39 2.03 17.20
CA LYS A 179 -11.90 2.78 16.02
C LYS A 179 -12.97 3.03 14.95
N TYR A 180 -14.03 2.23 14.95
CA TYR A 180 -15.17 2.36 14.04
C TYR A 180 -16.25 3.32 14.56
N ASN A 181 -16.21 3.71 15.83
CA ASN A 181 -17.20 4.61 16.41
C ASN A 181 -17.09 6.00 15.76
N GLY A 182 -18.22 6.52 15.26
CA GLY A 182 -18.25 7.76 14.50
C GLY A 182 -17.61 7.66 13.10
N SER A 183 -17.30 6.46 12.62
CA SER A 183 -16.83 6.26 11.25
C SER A 183 -18.01 6.36 10.28
N LEU A 184 -17.91 7.26 9.31
CA LEU A 184 -18.89 7.38 8.23
C LEU A 184 -18.68 6.30 7.16
N PHE A 185 -19.73 6.02 6.39
CA PHE A 185 -19.60 5.32 5.11
C PHE A 185 -19.22 6.35 4.04
N HIS A 186 -17.94 6.39 3.66
CA HIS A 186 -17.43 7.40 2.72
C HIS A 186 -17.63 7.04 1.25
N ARG A 187 -18.07 5.81 0.93
CA ARG A 187 -18.34 5.39 -0.45
C ARG A 187 -19.56 4.50 -0.54
N LEU A 188 -20.49 4.89 -1.41
CA LEU A 188 -21.73 4.19 -1.72
C LEU A 188 -21.80 3.97 -3.22
N ILE A 189 -21.91 2.70 -3.63
CA ILE A 189 -22.20 2.32 -5.03
C ILE A 189 -23.53 1.58 -5.04
N LYS A 190 -24.51 2.19 -5.71
CA LYS A 190 -25.89 1.66 -5.81
C LYS A 190 -25.86 0.25 -6.41
N LYS A 191 -26.57 -0.70 -5.77
CA LYS A 191 -26.64 -2.13 -6.16
C LYS A 191 -25.30 -2.89 -6.14
N PHE A 192 -24.26 -2.37 -5.49
CA PHE A 192 -22.96 -3.04 -5.45
C PHE A 192 -22.37 -3.13 -4.04
N MET A 193 -21.90 -2.01 -3.49
CA MET A 193 -21.24 -2.03 -2.19
C MET A 193 -21.34 -0.70 -1.44
N ILE A 194 -21.30 -0.82 -0.12
CA ILE A 194 -21.12 0.27 0.82
C ILE A 194 -19.78 0.05 1.51
N GLN A 195 -18.94 1.07 1.54
CA GLN A 195 -17.63 1.01 2.17
C GLN A 195 -17.57 1.98 3.35
N GLY A 196 -17.13 1.45 4.49
CA GLY A 196 -16.89 2.19 5.72
C GLY A 196 -15.53 1.89 6.31
N GLY A 197 -15.37 2.19 7.60
CA GLY A 197 -14.06 2.25 8.24
C GLY A 197 -13.40 3.62 8.03
N LYS A 198 -12.24 3.85 8.64
CA LYS A 198 -11.65 5.19 8.72
C LYS A 198 -10.70 5.48 7.55
N PRO A 199 -10.97 6.52 6.72
CA PRO A 199 -10.07 7.69 6.65
C PRO A 199 -10.80 9.02 6.29
N PRO A 200 -10.21 10.24 6.36
CA PRO A 200 -8.82 10.63 6.67
C PRO A 200 -8.65 11.56 7.90
N LYS A 201 -7.39 11.85 8.29
CA LYS A 201 -7.01 12.97 9.17
C LYS A 201 -6.28 14.04 8.35
N ASN A 202 -6.87 15.25 8.35
CA ASN A 202 -6.44 16.58 7.88
C ASN A 202 -6.70 16.89 6.38
N SER A 203 -7.18 18.08 5.98
CA SER A 203 -7.50 19.33 6.71
C SER A 203 -8.31 20.28 5.78
N ARG A 204 -9.54 20.69 6.17
CA ARG A 204 -10.35 21.86 5.72
C ARG A 204 -11.86 21.64 5.47
N ASP A 205 -12.39 20.42 5.53
CA ASP A 205 -13.77 20.14 5.10
C ASP A 205 -14.34 19.02 5.99
N ARG A 206 -15.50 19.12 6.66
CA ARG A 206 -16.68 19.97 6.54
C ARG A 206 -17.31 20.15 7.91
N HIS A 207 -17.94 21.29 8.14
CA HIS A 207 -18.93 21.46 9.20
C HIS A 207 -20.02 20.40 9.07
N TYR A 208 -20.36 19.82 10.21
CA TYR A 208 -21.67 19.25 10.50
C TYR A 208 -22.12 19.82 11.83
#